data_AF-A0A7J2LL19-F1
#
_entry.id   AF-A0A7J2LL19-F1
#
_cell.length_a   1.000
_cell.length_b   1.000
_cell.length_c   1.000
_cell.angle_alpha   90.00
_cell.angle_beta   90.00
_cell.angle_gamma   90.00
#
_symmetry.space_group_name_H-M   'P 1'
#
loop_
_entity.id
_entity.type
_entity.pdbx_description
1 polymer ?
#
loop_
_entity_poly.entity_id
_entity_poly.type
_entity_poly.pdbx_seq_one_letter_code
_entity_poly.pdbx_strand_id
1 'polypeptide(L)'
;PSAGAAIAILTISSLLEIPIKESVAITGTINSGGIIGPVSGLIEKIDAAAKKNITTVLIPQGTGKINLAKLEIDLTEYGKEKNITVKEVFDINEAFALFTGTKLKEKKKFFIDPNYKKTMSYLAKLLCNRSKSLLDQISKLEPQTKSLKKAKKKAVELYEKGIKAKQDGLFYSAASYCFGSNVKSRFVLLSLKKEVNLTKLEEEIEKFDKSLNKTAIKTITDLESYMVVKERLFEARKTLDELSATELQDEDFFYDAAYVTERIYSATTWHQFFGKPGMEFIFKEDALKEGCLKRLSEAEERYQYAKLFLGEELASTKEELDQAYSDLDNGEYALCMFRATKAKAEADVVINMIGVHEEQLDSLLKSKLSVIQRVIAEQQEKGIFPILGYSYYEYASSLKEEEPFLAALYLEYALELSNLDIYFPQAKQEIQPEKKEKPLTEAQKKIIWIHIIIFFCGFAAGIIALTLFTRIRIKTKKEKMSIKPTRASRRSPRRKKR
;
A
#
# COMPACT_ATOMS: atom_id res chain seq x y z
N PRO A 1 7.01 -10.54 -3.03
CA PRO A 1 7.97 -11.57 -3.53
C PRO A 1 7.52 -12.23 -4.86
N SER A 2 8.46 -12.75 -5.69
CA SER A 2 8.18 -13.15 -7.09
C SER A 2 7.34 -14.42 -7.29
N ALA A 3 7.09 -15.20 -6.24
CA ALA A 3 6.20 -16.36 -6.25
C ALA A 3 4.77 -16.02 -5.77
N GLY A 4 4.51 -14.75 -5.44
CA GLY A 4 3.25 -14.31 -4.84
C GLY A 4 2.03 -14.68 -5.70
N ALA A 5 2.10 -14.43 -7.00
CA ALA A 5 1.00 -14.77 -7.92
C ALA A 5 0.76 -16.29 -8.01
N ALA A 6 1.82 -17.09 -8.03
CA ALA A 6 1.71 -18.55 -8.05
C ALA A 6 1.05 -19.10 -6.77
N ILE A 7 1.47 -18.60 -5.59
CA ILE A 7 0.90 -19.00 -4.30
C ILE A 7 -0.58 -18.61 -4.22
N ALA A 8 -0.94 -17.41 -4.69
CA ALA A 8 -2.34 -16.96 -4.71
C ALA A 8 -3.22 -17.88 -5.58
N ILE A 9 -2.76 -18.22 -6.79
CA ILE A 9 -3.48 -19.13 -7.70
C ILE A 9 -3.64 -20.52 -7.09
N LEU A 10 -2.57 -21.08 -6.51
CA LEU A 10 -2.61 -22.37 -5.83
C LEU A 10 -3.57 -22.36 -4.64
N THR A 11 -3.59 -21.26 -3.88
CA THR A 11 -4.51 -21.09 -2.74
C THR A 11 -5.96 -21.07 -3.21
N ILE A 12 -6.28 -20.27 -4.23
CA ILE A 12 -7.64 -20.19 -4.80
C ILE A 12 -8.05 -21.54 -5.38
N SER A 13 -7.16 -22.19 -6.14
CA SER A 13 -7.38 -23.52 -6.72
C SER A 13 -7.68 -24.56 -5.64
N SER A 14 -6.91 -24.57 -4.55
CA SER A 14 -7.11 -25.49 -3.43
C SER A 14 -8.41 -25.22 -2.68
N LEU A 15 -8.80 -23.96 -2.50
CA LEU A 15 -10.05 -23.60 -1.80
C LEU A 15 -11.30 -23.91 -2.63
N LEU A 16 -11.19 -23.80 -3.96
CA LEU A 16 -12.30 -24.06 -4.89
C LEU A 16 -12.30 -25.50 -5.41
N GLU A 17 -11.30 -26.31 -5.04
CA GLU A 17 -11.08 -27.66 -5.55
C GLU A 17 -11.04 -27.72 -7.10
N ILE A 18 -10.47 -26.69 -7.73
CA ILE A 18 -10.36 -26.58 -9.20
C ILE A 18 -8.94 -26.97 -9.63
N PRO A 19 -8.74 -28.01 -10.46
CA PRO A 19 -7.41 -28.41 -10.92
C PRO A 19 -6.75 -27.34 -11.82
N ILE A 20 -5.42 -27.27 -11.75
CA ILE A 20 -4.61 -26.37 -12.59
C ILE A 20 -3.87 -27.14 -13.68
N LYS A 21 -3.60 -26.49 -14.81
CA LYS A 21 -2.74 -27.02 -15.87
C LYS A 21 -1.28 -26.97 -15.43
N GLU A 22 -0.64 -28.13 -15.33
CA GLU A 22 0.79 -28.24 -14.99
C GLU A 22 1.73 -27.72 -16.10
N SER A 23 1.22 -27.51 -17.32
CA SER A 23 1.98 -26.98 -18.45
C SER A 23 2.08 -25.44 -18.48
N VAL A 24 1.48 -24.76 -17.50
CA VAL A 24 1.51 -23.30 -17.36
C VAL A 24 2.36 -22.92 -16.16
N ALA A 25 3.27 -21.98 -16.33
CA ALA A 25 4.05 -21.37 -15.25
C ALA A 25 3.70 -19.89 -15.11
N ILE A 26 3.92 -19.32 -13.92
CA ILE A 26 3.74 -17.89 -13.67
C ILE A 26 4.85 -17.36 -12.77
N THR A 27 5.26 -16.13 -13.02
CA THR A 27 6.10 -15.35 -12.10
C THR A 27 5.49 -13.97 -11.91
N GLY A 28 5.54 -13.44 -10.69
CA GLY A 28 4.95 -12.15 -10.38
C GLY A 28 4.77 -11.96 -8.88
N THR A 29 4.85 -10.70 -8.44
CA THR A 29 4.38 -10.33 -7.11
C THR A 29 2.85 -10.35 -7.06
N ILE A 30 2.27 -10.15 -5.89
CA ILE A 30 0.82 -10.03 -5.73
C ILE A 30 0.53 -8.89 -4.75
N ASN A 31 -0.28 -7.93 -5.20
CA ASN A 31 -0.63 -6.75 -4.43
C ASN A 31 -2.15 -6.67 -4.21
N SER A 32 -2.60 -5.58 -3.57
CA SER A 32 -4.01 -5.28 -3.34
C SER A 32 -4.83 -5.34 -4.64
N GLY A 33 -6.09 -5.75 -4.54
CA GLY A 33 -6.98 -5.97 -5.69
C GLY A 33 -6.60 -7.15 -6.60
N GLY A 34 -5.57 -7.92 -6.23
CA GLY A 34 -5.11 -9.08 -6.99
C GLY A 34 -4.20 -8.72 -8.16
N ILE A 35 -3.55 -7.54 -8.14
CA ILE A 35 -2.66 -7.09 -9.21
C ILE A 35 -1.34 -7.85 -9.16
N ILE A 36 -0.89 -8.30 -10.34
CA ILE A 36 0.38 -9.00 -10.52
C ILE A 36 1.46 -7.97 -10.86
N GLY A 37 2.38 -7.73 -9.93
CA GLY A 37 3.44 -6.73 -10.10
C GLY A 37 4.77 -7.30 -10.62
N PRO A 38 5.70 -6.42 -11.05
CA PRO A 38 6.94 -6.78 -11.74
C PRO A 38 7.93 -7.57 -10.86
N VAL A 39 8.82 -8.30 -11.53
CA VAL A 39 9.83 -9.18 -10.93
C VAL A 39 11.07 -9.23 -11.82
N SER A 40 12.23 -9.47 -11.22
CA SER A 40 13.50 -9.64 -11.95
C SER A 40 13.69 -11.08 -12.48
N GLY A 41 14.67 -11.23 -13.37
CA GLY A 41 15.15 -12.52 -13.86
C GLY A 41 14.17 -13.26 -14.78
N LEU A 42 13.45 -12.52 -15.64
CA LEU A 42 12.43 -13.12 -16.51
C LEU A 42 13.03 -14.04 -17.56
N ILE A 43 14.19 -13.71 -18.14
CA ILE A 43 14.90 -14.56 -19.12
C ILE A 43 15.24 -15.91 -18.48
N GLU A 44 15.88 -15.89 -17.31
CA GLU A 44 16.33 -17.09 -16.62
C GLU A 44 15.15 -17.98 -16.22
N LYS A 45 14.01 -17.37 -15.87
CA LYS A 45 12.77 -18.07 -15.56
C LYS A 45 12.13 -18.70 -16.81
N ILE A 46 12.16 -18.02 -17.95
CA ILE A 46 11.71 -18.58 -19.24
C ILE A 46 12.61 -19.75 -19.67
N ASP A 47 13.93 -19.59 -19.55
CA ASP A 47 14.90 -20.66 -19.84
C ASP A 47 14.71 -21.88 -18.93
N ALA A 48 14.40 -21.66 -17.65
CA ALA A 48 14.08 -22.74 -16.72
C ALA A 48 12.79 -23.46 -17.10
N ALA A 49 11.76 -22.73 -17.54
CA ALA A 49 10.51 -23.28 -18.02
C ALA A 49 10.71 -24.12 -19.31
N ALA A 50 11.51 -23.63 -20.26
CA ALA A 50 11.83 -24.33 -21.50
C ALA A 50 12.56 -25.67 -21.30
N LYS A 51 13.28 -25.83 -20.17
CA LYS A 51 13.93 -27.09 -19.77
C LYS A 51 12.98 -28.09 -19.11
N LYS A 52 11.70 -27.75 -18.96
CA LYS A 52 10.65 -28.56 -18.33
C LYS A 52 9.50 -28.76 -19.30
N ASN A 53 8.49 -29.54 -18.91
CA ASN A 53 7.27 -29.76 -19.70
C ASN A 53 6.29 -28.56 -19.63
N ILE A 54 6.82 -27.33 -19.58
CA ILE A 54 6.03 -26.09 -19.58
C ILE A 54 5.88 -25.62 -21.02
N THR A 55 4.66 -25.23 -21.41
CA THR A 55 4.35 -24.70 -22.75
C THR A 55 4.03 -23.22 -22.71
N THR A 56 3.67 -22.67 -21.55
CA THR A 56 3.23 -21.29 -21.40
C THR A 56 3.79 -20.68 -20.12
N VAL A 57 4.35 -19.47 -20.23
CA VAL A 57 4.85 -18.69 -19.09
C VAL A 57 4.07 -17.38 -19.02
N LEU A 58 3.39 -17.16 -17.90
CA LEU A 58 2.69 -15.93 -17.58
C LEU A 58 3.65 -14.97 -16.87
N ILE A 59 3.75 -13.74 -17.40
CA ILE A 59 4.59 -12.67 -16.85
C ILE A 59 3.74 -11.44 -16.52
N PRO A 60 4.18 -10.54 -15.63
CA PRO A 60 3.43 -9.33 -15.29
C PRO A 60 3.26 -8.41 -16.52
N GLN A 61 2.10 -7.75 -16.62
CA GLN A 61 1.85 -6.75 -17.67
C GLN A 61 2.88 -5.61 -17.60
N GLY A 62 3.37 -5.18 -18.76
CA GLY A 62 4.38 -4.12 -18.88
C GLY A 62 5.82 -4.63 -18.79
N THR A 63 6.02 -5.96 -18.73
CA THR A 63 7.36 -6.57 -18.63
C THR A 63 7.75 -7.40 -19.85
N GLY A 64 6.91 -7.40 -20.90
CA GLY A 64 7.18 -8.10 -22.15
C GLY A 64 8.42 -7.61 -22.92
N LYS A 65 8.86 -6.38 -22.68
CA LYS A 65 10.12 -5.83 -23.20
C LYS A 65 11.06 -5.54 -22.02
N ILE A 66 12.31 -5.96 -22.13
CA ILE A 66 13.34 -5.66 -21.11
C ILE A 66 14.62 -5.13 -21.74
N ASN A 67 15.28 -4.22 -21.03
CA ASN A 67 16.58 -3.69 -21.43
C ASN A 67 17.71 -4.49 -20.79
N LEU A 68 18.42 -5.29 -21.59
CA LEU A 68 19.60 -6.03 -21.15
C LEU A 68 20.83 -5.50 -21.89
N ALA A 69 21.80 -4.94 -21.17
CA ALA A 69 23.05 -4.41 -21.75
C ALA A 69 22.83 -3.43 -22.93
N LYS A 70 21.81 -2.56 -22.84
CA LYS A 70 21.37 -1.60 -23.88
C LYS A 70 20.75 -2.23 -25.13
N LEU A 71 20.44 -3.52 -25.10
CA LEU A 71 19.62 -4.19 -26.11
C LEU A 71 18.22 -4.39 -25.53
N GLU A 72 17.20 -3.94 -26.27
CA GLU A 72 15.81 -4.26 -25.97
C GLU A 72 15.53 -5.70 -26.43
N ILE A 73 15.03 -6.53 -25.53
CA ILE A 73 14.65 -7.92 -25.79
C ILE A 73 13.14 -8.02 -25.62
N ASP A 74 12.46 -8.47 -26.68
CA ASP A 74 11.05 -8.87 -26.61
C ASP A 74 10.95 -10.31 -26.08
N LEU A 75 10.40 -10.46 -24.88
CA LEU A 75 10.24 -11.75 -24.22
C LEU A 75 9.23 -12.67 -24.92
N THR A 76 8.31 -12.11 -25.71
CA THR A 76 7.38 -12.89 -26.54
C THR A 76 8.11 -13.54 -27.70
N GLU A 77 9.01 -12.82 -28.35
CA GLU A 77 9.86 -13.36 -29.42
C GLU A 77 10.88 -14.35 -28.84
N TYR A 78 11.56 -13.98 -27.76
CA TYR A 78 12.49 -14.86 -27.06
C TYR A 78 11.84 -16.17 -26.60
N GLY A 79 10.61 -16.11 -26.07
CA GLY A 79 9.84 -17.29 -25.71
C GLY A 79 9.59 -18.21 -26.90
N LYS A 80 9.20 -17.66 -28.06
CA LYS A 80 8.95 -18.43 -29.28
C LYS A 80 10.19 -19.20 -29.73
N GLU A 81 11.37 -18.60 -29.67
CA GLU A 81 12.64 -19.27 -29.98
C GLU A 81 12.90 -20.49 -29.08
N LYS A 82 12.34 -20.49 -27.87
CA LYS A 82 12.44 -21.57 -26.88
C LYS A 82 11.24 -22.53 -26.88
N ASN A 83 10.34 -22.43 -27.86
CA ASN A 83 9.05 -23.16 -27.90
C ASN A 83 8.15 -22.89 -26.67
N ILE A 84 8.24 -21.70 -26.08
CA ILE A 84 7.42 -21.26 -24.95
C ILE A 84 6.51 -20.13 -25.41
N THR A 85 5.21 -20.24 -25.11
CA THR A 85 4.29 -19.10 -25.25
C THR A 85 4.43 -18.19 -24.04
N VAL A 86 4.93 -16.97 -24.21
CA VAL A 86 4.96 -15.97 -23.15
C VAL A 86 3.70 -15.12 -23.26
N LYS A 87 2.99 -14.92 -22.14
CA LYS A 87 1.78 -14.10 -22.08
C LYS A 87 1.83 -13.14 -20.90
N GLU A 88 1.64 -11.86 -21.16
CA GLU A 88 1.45 -10.84 -20.14
C GLU A 88 0.07 -10.97 -19.48
N VAL A 89 0.03 -10.89 -18.16
CA VAL A 89 -1.20 -10.92 -17.34
C VAL A 89 -1.17 -9.80 -16.32
N PHE A 90 -2.33 -9.17 -16.08
CA PHE A 90 -2.42 -8.03 -15.16
C PHE A 90 -2.86 -8.42 -13.75
N ASP A 91 -3.82 -9.34 -13.62
CA ASP A 91 -4.39 -9.72 -12.33
C ASP A 91 -4.59 -11.23 -12.16
N ILE A 92 -4.86 -11.63 -10.93
CA ILE A 92 -5.08 -13.03 -10.55
C ILE A 92 -6.30 -13.63 -11.25
N ASN A 93 -7.33 -12.86 -11.58
CA ASN A 93 -8.52 -13.40 -12.24
C ASN A 93 -8.18 -13.86 -13.66
N GLU A 94 -7.41 -13.05 -14.41
CA GLU A 94 -6.91 -13.44 -15.73
C GLU A 94 -5.98 -14.66 -15.63
N ALA A 95 -5.01 -14.62 -14.72
CA ALA A 95 -4.05 -15.70 -14.56
C ALA A 95 -4.74 -17.02 -14.15
N PHE A 96 -5.67 -16.96 -13.21
CA PHE A 96 -6.45 -18.12 -12.77
C PHE A 96 -7.24 -18.75 -13.91
N ALA A 97 -7.86 -17.92 -14.78
CA ALA A 97 -8.57 -18.41 -15.95
C ALA A 97 -7.64 -19.13 -16.94
N LEU A 98 -6.39 -18.69 -17.09
CA LEU A 98 -5.41 -19.36 -17.96
C LEU A 98 -4.97 -20.71 -17.38
N PHE A 99 -4.76 -20.79 -16.07
CA PHE A 99 -4.41 -22.02 -15.35
C PHE A 99 -5.53 -23.06 -15.34
N THR A 100 -6.79 -22.65 -15.20
CA THR A 100 -7.90 -23.58 -14.93
C THR A 100 -8.90 -23.72 -16.07
N GLY A 101 -8.91 -22.78 -17.02
CA GLY A 101 -10.01 -22.63 -17.98
C GLY A 101 -11.30 -22.07 -17.38
N THR A 102 -11.32 -21.76 -16.07
CA THR A 102 -12.51 -21.28 -15.35
C THR A 102 -12.36 -19.80 -15.02
N LYS A 103 -13.36 -18.99 -15.38
CA LYS A 103 -13.43 -17.60 -14.93
C LYS A 103 -14.02 -17.54 -13.53
N LEU A 104 -13.34 -16.82 -12.63
CA LEU A 104 -13.93 -16.45 -11.35
C LEU A 104 -15.14 -15.55 -11.58
N LYS A 105 -16.16 -15.69 -10.73
CA LYS A 105 -17.42 -14.95 -10.87
C LYS A 105 -17.14 -13.45 -10.86
N GLU A 106 -17.42 -12.79 -11.99
CA GLU A 106 -17.39 -11.33 -12.06
C GLU A 106 -18.53 -10.77 -11.20
N LYS A 107 -18.17 -9.89 -10.26
CA LYS A 107 -19.12 -9.18 -9.42
C LYS A 107 -19.82 -8.08 -10.22
N LYS A 108 -20.95 -7.59 -9.70
CA LYS A 108 -21.77 -6.58 -10.38
C LYS A 108 -20.95 -5.32 -10.68
N LYS A 109 -21.34 -4.56 -11.70
CA LYS A 109 -20.83 -3.19 -11.88
C LYS A 109 -21.12 -2.39 -10.61
N PHE A 110 -20.12 -1.70 -10.08
CA PHE A 110 -20.32 -0.79 -8.96
C PHE A 110 -21.27 0.34 -9.39
N PHE A 111 -21.94 0.95 -8.41
CA PHE A 111 -22.74 2.16 -8.60
C PHE A 111 -22.30 3.21 -7.59
N ILE A 112 -22.49 4.49 -7.91
CA ILE A 112 -22.14 5.56 -6.98
C ILE A 112 -23.19 5.57 -5.86
N ASP A 113 -22.75 5.38 -4.61
CA ASP A 113 -23.66 5.41 -3.47
C ASP A 113 -24.40 6.77 -3.37
N PRO A 114 -25.73 6.78 -3.20
CA PRO A 114 -26.49 8.04 -3.14
C PRO A 114 -26.10 8.95 -1.97
N ASN A 115 -25.72 8.39 -0.81
CA ASN A 115 -25.27 9.18 0.34
C ASN A 115 -23.92 9.80 0.06
N TYR A 116 -22.99 9.05 -0.54
CA TYR A 116 -21.73 9.60 -1.04
C TYR A 116 -21.99 10.73 -2.03
N LYS A 117 -22.78 10.48 -3.08
CA LYS A 117 -23.07 11.45 -4.14
C LYS A 117 -23.64 12.75 -3.56
N LYS A 118 -24.63 12.64 -2.67
CA LYS A 118 -25.24 13.79 -2.00
C LYS A 118 -24.24 14.56 -1.14
N THR A 119 -23.44 13.86 -0.35
CA THR A 119 -22.46 14.47 0.57
C THR A 119 -21.34 15.13 -0.20
N MET A 120 -20.72 14.43 -1.14
CA MET A 120 -19.63 14.96 -1.96
C MET A 120 -20.08 16.15 -2.83
N SER A 121 -21.31 16.09 -3.38
CA SER A 121 -21.89 17.23 -4.09
C SER A 121 -22.05 18.46 -3.20
N TYR A 122 -22.48 18.28 -1.96
CA TYR A 122 -22.57 19.36 -0.98
C TYR A 122 -21.19 19.93 -0.62
N LEU A 123 -20.18 19.09 -0.41
CA LEU A 123 -18.80 19.51 -0.15
C LEU A 123 -18.21 20.31 -1.32
N ALA A 124 -18.38 19.82 -2.54
CA ALA A 124 -17.96 20.53 -3.76
C ALA A 124 -18.63 21.91 -3.83
N LYS A 125 -19.92 22.01 -3.50
CA LYS A 125 -20.63 23.30 -3.42
C LYS A 125 -20.01 24.23 -2.38
N LEU A 126 -19.72 23.75 -1.17
CA LEU A 126 -19.13 24.56 -0.11
C LEU A 126 -17.74 25.11 -0.51
N LEU A 127 -16.88 24.25 -1.07
CA LEU A 127 -15.53 24.64 -1.47
C LEU A 127 -15.55 25.60 -2.66
N CYS A 128 -16.35 25.34 -3.69
CA CYS A 128 -16.43 26.22 -4.86
C CYS A 128 -17.11 27.55 -4.57
N ASN A 129 -18.12 27.59 -3.68
CA ASN A 129 -18.71 28.86 -3.24
C ASN A 129 -17.68 29.71 -2.49
N ARG A 130 -16.84 29.07 -1.67
CA ARG A 130 -15.72 29.73 -1.01
C ARG A 130 -14.69 30.26 -2.03
N SER A 131 -14.38 29.48 -3.08
CA SER A 131 -13.50 29.93 -4.17
C SER A 131 -14.04 31.18 -4.84
N LYS A 132 -15.33 31.17 -5.20
CA LYS A 132 -15.99 32.32 -5.79
C LYS A 132 -15.87 33.56 -4.88
N SER A 133 -16.19 33.42 -3.59
CA SER A 133 -16.09 34.53 -2.64
C SER A 133 -14.65 35.06 -2.48
N LEU A 134 -13.64 34.21 -2.55
CA LEU A 134 -12.24 34.61 -2.50
C LEU A 134 -11.78 35.29 -3.80
N LEU A 135 -12.18 34.76 -4.94
CA LEU A 135 -11.92 35.35 -6.25
C LEU A 135 -12.54 36.74 -6.37
N ASP A 136 -13.78 36.91 -5.87
CA ASP A 136 -14.46 38.21 -5.84
C ASP A 136 -13.65 39.23 -5.02
N GLN A 137 -13.07 38.81 -3.88
CA GLN A 137 -12.24 39.67 -3.03
C GLN A 137 -10.92 40.09 -3.71
N ILE A 138 -10.28 39.20 -4.48
CA ILE A 138 -9.00 39.51 -5.14
C ILE A 138 -9.17 40.09 -6.55
N SER A 139 -10.40 40.09 -7.09
CA SER A 139 -10.69 40.52 -8.47
C SER A 139 -10.15 41.93 -8.76
N LYS A 140 -10.41 42.87 -7.84
CA LYS A 140 -10.00 44.28 -7.91
C LYS A 140 -8.59 44.56 -7.37
N LEU A 141 -7.91 43.56 -6.84
CA LEU A 141 -6.56 43.71 -6.30
C LEU A 141 -5.55 43.49 -7.43
N GLU A 142 -4.64 44.45 -7.63
CA GLU A 142 -3.54 44.34 -8.60
C GLU A 142 -2.27 43.83 -7.90
N PRO A 143 -1.85 42.57 -8.12
CA PRO A 143 -0.70 42.01 -7.42
C PRO A 143 0.60 42.61 -7.94
N GLN A 144 1.53 42.95 -7.04
CA GLN A 144 2.76 43.64 -7.40
C GLN A 144 3.82 42.70 -8.00
N THR A 145 3.92 41.47 -7.49
CA THR A 145 4.95 40.51 -7.91
C THR A 145 4.46 39.57 -9.02
N LYS A 146 5.40 39.07 -9.83
CA LYS A 146 5.11 38.07 -10.89
C LYS A 146 4.51 36.79 -10.30
N SER A 147 4.98 36.39 -9.12
CA SER A 147 4.47 35.23 -8.37
C SER A 147 2.99 35.38 -8.03
N LEU A 148 2.60 36.51 -7.42
CA LEU A 148 1.21 36.77 -7.06
C LEU A 148 0.30 36.92 -8.28
N LYS A 149 0.78 37.50 -9.39
CA LYS A 149 0.04 37.52 -10.67
C LYS A 149 -0.20 36.10 -11.20
N LYS A 150 0.81 35.22 -11.15
CA LYS A 150 0.68 33.80 -11.53
C LYS A 150 -0.30 33.07 -10.62
N ALA A 151 -0.24 33.31 -9.30
CA ALA A 151 -1.16 32.72 -8.33
C ALA A 151 -2.62 33.16 -8.58
N LYS A 152 -2.88 34.45 -8.79
CA LYS A 152 -4.21 34.98 -9.13
C LYS A 152 -4.76 34.33 -10.41
N LYS A 153 -3.95 34.25 -11.47
CA LYS A 153 -4.34 33.57 -12.72
C LYS A 153 -4.66 32.09 -12.47
N LYS A 154 -3.78 31.37 -11.76
CA LYS A 154 -3.97 29.94 -11.49
C LYS A 154 -5.20 29.66 -10.63
N ALA A 155 -5.52 30.56 -9.71
CA ALA A 155 -6.73 30.46 -8.89
C ALA A 155 -8.01 30.49 -9.75
N VAL A 156 -8.07 31.34 -10.78
CA VAL A 156 -9.18 31.41 -11.73
C VAL A 156 -9.26 30.12 -12.56
N GLU A 157 -8.14 29.68 -13.15
CA GLU A 157 -8.08 28.42 -13.93
C GLU A 157 -8.59 27.21 -13.14
N LEU A 158 -8.16 27.09 -11.86
CA LEU A 158 -8.59 26.00 -10.98
C LEU A 158 -10.08 26.10 -10.63
N TYR A 159 -10.60 27.31 -10.38
CA TYR A 159 -12.03 27.48 -10.13
C TYR A 159 -12.88 27.08 -11.34
N GLU A 160 -12.50 27.49 -12.54
CA GLU A 160 -13.18 27.12 -13.78
C GLU A 160 -13.17 25.60 -14.02
N LYS A 161 -12.00 24.96 -13.83
CA LYS A 161 -11.89 23.49 -13.83
C LYS A 161 -12.82 22.85 -12.80
N GLY A 162 -12.89 23.40 -11.60
CA GLY A 162 -13.78 22.92 -10.53
C GLY A 162 -15.26 23.04 -10.89
N ILE A 163 -15.68 24.15 -11.51
CA ILE A 163 -17.07 24.34 -11.97
C ILE A 163 -17.41 23.35 -13.08
N LYS A 164 -16.52 23.13 -14.04
CA LYS A 164 -16.70 22.14 -15.11
C LYS A 164 -16.83 20.73 -14.54
N ALA A 165 -15.89 20.30 -13.69
CA ALA A 165 -15.94 18.99 -13.02
C ALA A 165 -17.26 18.79 -12.24
N LYS A 166 -17.75 19.84 -11.58
CA LYS A 166 -19.04 19.79 -10.85
C LYS A 166 -20.23 19.60 -11.79
N GLN A 167 -20.22 20.22 -12.97
CA GLN A 167 -21.26 20.05 -14.00
C GLN A 167 -21.24 18.63 -14.58
N ASP A 168 -20.04 18.06 -14.74
CA ASP A 168 -19.83 16.69 -15.21
C ASP A 168 -20.15 15.63 -14.14
N GLY A 169 -20.51 16.03 -12.92
CA GLY A 169 -20.83 15.15 -11.80
C GLY A 169 -19.62 14.56 -11.07
N LEU A 170 -18.41 15.06 -11.37
CA LEU A 170 -17.15 14.70 -10.73
C LEU A 170 -16.94 15.57 -9.48
N PHE A 171 -17.67 15.26 -8.42
CA PHE A 171 -17.76 16.12 -7.23
C PHE A 171 -16.48 16.16 -6.40
N TYR A 172 -15.73 15.07 -6.30
CA TYR A 172 -14.45 15.08 -5.60
C TYR A 172 -13.39 15.85 -6.41
N SER A 173 -13.33 15.66 -7.73
CA SER A 173 -12.45 16.46 -8.59
C SER A 173 -12.80 17.95 -8.49
N ALA A 174 -14.08 18.30 -8.49
CA ALA A 174 -14.53 19.67 -8.30
C ALA A 174 -14.09 20.27 -6.95
N ALA A 175 -14.28 19.52 -5.86
CA ALA A 175 -13.83 19.92 -4.53
C ALA A 175 -12.31 20.14 -4.49
N SER A 176 -11.52 19.25 -5.09
CA SER A 176 -10.06 19.34 -5.15
C SER A 176 -9.57 20.55 -5.92
N TYR A 177 -10.15 20.83 -7.10
CA TYR A 177 -9.81 22.02 -7.89
C TYR A 177 -10.21 23.32 -7.17
N CYS A 178 -11.40 23.37 -6.58
CA CYS A 178 -11.87 24.53 -5.81
C CYS A 178 -11.04 24.74 -4.54
N PHE A 179 -10.58 23.68 -3.86
CA PHE A 179 -9.61 23.80 -2.77
C PHE A 179 -8.30 24.44 -3.24
N GLY A 180 -7.73 24.00 -4.37
CA GLY A 180 -6.53 24.62 -4.95
C GLY A 180 -6.74 26.10 -5.29
N SER A 181 -7.92 26.45 -5.82
CA SER A 181 -8.32 27.84 -6.06
C SER A 181 -8.39 28.66 -4.77
N ASN A 182 -8.93 28.08 -3.68
CA ASN A 182 -9.00 28.74 -2.38
C ASN A 182 -7.61 29.07 -1.83
N VAL A 183 -6.69 28.10 -1.84
CA VAL A 183 -5.32 28.29 -1.34
C VAL A 183 -4.62 29.41 -2.11
N LYS A 184 -4.67 29.37 -3.46
CA LYS A 184 -4.02 30.41 -4.28
C LYS A 184 -4.69 31.79 -4.12
N SER A 185 -6.01 31.85 -3.99
CA SER A 185 -6.72 33.12 -3.76
C SER A 185 -6.42 33.71 -2.39
N ARG A 186 -6.39 32.85 -1.36
CA ARG A 186 -6.05 33.23 0.01
C ARG A 186 -4.61 33.71 0.10
N PHE A 187 -3.67 33.03 -0.55
CA PHE A 187 -2.27 33.44 -0.64
C PHE A 187 -2.14 34.87 -1.19
N VAL A 188 -2.84 35.18 -2.29
CA VAL A 188 -2.86 36.55 -2.85
C VAL A 188 -3.44 37.55 -1.85
N LEU A 189 -4.55 37.20 -1.19
CA LEU A 189 -5.20 38.07 -0.21
C LEU A 189 -4.31 38.37 1.00
N LEU A 190 -3.70 37.34 1.60
CA LEU A 190 -2.84 37.47 2.77
C LEU A 190 -1.54 38.22 2.42
N SER A 191 -0.95 37.94 1.25
CA SER A 191 0.26 38.63 0.80
C SER A 191 0.08 40.12 0.59
N LEU A 192 -1.13 40.57 0.26
CA LEU A 192 -1.45 42.00 0.06
C LEU A 192 -1.89 42.68 1.34
N LYS A 193 -2.64 42.00 2.21
CA LYS A 193 -3.11 42.55 3.48
C LYS A 193 -2.07 42.51 4.59
N LYS A 194 -1.13 41.56 4.53
CA LYS A 194 -0.10 41.32 5.55
C LYS A 194 -0.68 41.05 6.95
N GLU A 195 -1.90 40.49 7.01
CA GLU A 195 -2.61 40.18 8.24
C GLU A 195 -2.83 38.68 8.37
N VAL A 196 -2.16 38.05 9.34
CA VAL A 196 -2.33 36.64 9.70
C VAL A 196 -2.41 36.53 11.22
N ASN A 197 -3.37 35.78 11.74
CA ASN A 197 -3.50 35.50 13.16
C ASN A 197 -3.23 34.01 13.40
N LEU A 198 -1.98 33.67 13.71
CA LEU A 198 -1.53 32.29 13.93
C LEU A 198 -2.17 31.66 15.17
N THR A 199 -2.31 32.41 16.26
CA THR A 199 -2.98 31.95 17.49
C THR A 199 -4.41 31.51 17.23
N LYS A 200 -5.16 32.25 16.40
CA LYS A 200 -6.51 31.86 16.01
C LYS A 200 -6.53 30.55 15.21
N LEU A 201 -5.58 30.34 14.30
CA LEU A 201 -5.49 29.10 13.53
C LEU A 201 -5.19 27.90 14.44
N GLU A 202 -4.29 28.08 15.40
CA GLU A 202 -3.98 27.09 16.42
C GLU A 202 -5.22 26.72 17.27
N GLU A 203 -5.96 27.72 17.76
CA GLU A 203 -7.20 27.51 18.51
C GLU A 203 -8.25 26.76 17.69
N GLU A 204 -8.40 27.08 16.40
CA GLU A 204 -9.32 26.39 15.50
C GLU A 204 -8.93 24.91 15.30
N ILE A 205 -7.64 24.60 15.12
CA ILE A 205 -7.12 23.23 15.01
C ILE A 205 -7.40 22.48 16.31
N GLU A 206 -6.99 23.01 17.47
CA GLU A 206 -7.17 22.33 18.76
C GLU A 206 -8.63 22.06 19.08
N LYS A 207 -9.50 23.07 18.88
CA LYS A 207 -10.92 22.96 19.17
C LYS A 207 -11.54 21.86 18.32
N PHE A 208 -11.17 21.79 17.05
CA PHE A 208 -11.73 20.80 16.15
C PHE A 208 -11.18 19.40 16.45
N ASP A 209 -9.88 19.25 16.70
CA ASP A 209 -9.27 17.97 17.08
C ASP A 209 -9.89 17.39 18.37
N LYS A 210 -10.06 18.23 19.40
CA LYS A 210 -10.75 17.86 20.65
C LYS A 210 -12.19 17.38 20.43
N SER A 211 -12.90 17.95 19.45
CA SER A 211 -14.25 17.50 19.11
C SER A 211 -14.25 16.19 18.32
N LEU A 212 -13.25 15.98 17.47
CA LEU A 212 -13.10 14.80 16.63
C LEU A 212 -12.83 13.55 17.49
N ASN A 213 -12.00 13.67 18.53
CA ASN A 213 -11.71 12.57 19.47
C ASN A 213 -12.93 12.07 20.25
N LYS A 214 -14.04 12.83 20.27
CA LYS A 214 -15.32 12.41 20.88
C LYS A 214 -16.28 11.74 19.88
N THR A 215 -15.92 11.70 18.60
CA THR A 215 -16.78 11.18 17.54
C THR A 215 -16.70 9.65 17.51
N ALA A 216 -17.84 8.97 17.62
CA ALA A 216 -17.89 7.52 17.56
C ALA A 216 -17.67 7.03 16.12
N ILE A 217 -16.73 6.10 15.94
CA ILE A 217 -16.46 5.41 14.67
C ILE A 217 -17.22 4.09 14.68
N LYS A 218 -18.17 3.91 13.74
CA LYS A 218 -19.02 2.70 13.67
C LYS A 218 -18.94 1.97 12.35
N THR A 219 -18.70 2.69 11.26
CA THR A 219 -18.61 2.17 9.90
C THR A 219 -17.24 2.44 9.28
N ILE A 220 -16.92 1.76 8.17
CA ILE A 220 -15.72 2.08 7.38
C ILE A 220 -15.78 3.53 6.87
N THR A 221 -16.96 4.03 6.51
CA THR A 221 -17.17 5.43 6.13
C THR A 221 -16.78 6.39 7.27
N ASP A 222 -17.15 6.08 8.52
CA ASP A 222 -16.75 6.89 9.67
C ASP A 222 -15.24 6.83 9.89
N LEU A 223 -14.63 5.65 9.73
CA LEU A 223 -13.18 5.47 9.89
C LEU A 223 -12.41 6.28 8.83
N GLU A 224 -12.78 6.16 7.57
CA GLU A 224 -12.21 6.94 6.47
C GLU A 224 -12.42 8.44 6.68
N SER A 225 -13.59 8.86 7.17
CA SER A 225 -13.86 10.25 7.52
C SER A 225 -12.95 10.74 8.64
N TYR A 226 -12.73 9.92 9.66
CA TYR A 226 -11.82 10.23 10.77
C TYR A 226 -10.38 10.36 10.28
N MET A 227 -9.88 9.38 9.55
CA MET A 227 -8.54 9.39 8.97
C MET A 227 -8.29 10.66 8.16
N VAL A 228 -9.21 11.00 7.26
CA VAL A 228 -9.01 12.10 6.31
C VAL A 228 -9.19 13.49 6.93
N VAL A 229 -9.97 13.59 8.01
CA VAL A 229 -10.09 14.84 8.79
C VAL A 229 -8.87 15.00 9.70
N LYS A 230 -8.43 13.94 10.39
CA LYS A 230 -7.20 13.96 11.21
C LYS A 230 -5.98 14.30 10.39
N GLU A 231 -5.81 13.71 9.22
CA GLU A 231 -4.67 14.02 8.34
C GLU A 231 -4.61 15.51 7.99
N ARG A 232 -5.76 16.11 7.65
CA ARG A 232 -5.83 17.53 7.32
C ARG A 232 -5.50 18.43 8.51
N LEU A 233 -5.92 18.04 9.71
CA LEU A 233 -5.58 18.76 10.93
C LEU A 233 -4.10 18.61 11.27
N PHE A 234 -3.52 17.43 11.05
CA PHE A 234 -2.09 17.19 11.21
C PHE A 234 -1.26 18.03 10.24
N GLU A 235 -1.58 18.03 8.95
CA GLU A 235 -0.86 18.86 7.97
C GLU A 235 -0.99 20.34 8.31
N ALA A 236 -2.19 20.79 8.72
CA ALA A 236 -2.38 22.16 9.17
C ALA A 236 -1.54 22.50 10.41
N ARG A 237 -1.43 21.57 11.37
CA ARG A 237 -0.60 21.73 12.57
C ARG A 237 0.88 21.78 12.23
N LYS A 238 1.39 20.80 11.47
CA LYS A 238 2.80 20.72 11.07
C LYS A 238 3.25 22.00 10.37
N THR A 239 2.48 22.47 9.38
CA THR A 239 2.78 23.72 8.68
C THR A 239 2.64 24.95 9.59
N LEU A 240 1.70 24.95 10.54
CA LEU A 240 1.56 26.06 11.51
C LEU A 240 2.74 26.15 12.48
N ASP A 241 3.29 25.01 12.90
CA ASP A 241 4.45 24.96 13.78
C ASP A 241 5.70 25.50 13.06
N GLU A 242 5.89 25.14 11.78
CA GLU A 242 6.94 25.69 10.90
C GLU A 242 6.78 27.21 10.70
N LEU A 243 5.55 27.69 10.48
CA LEU A 243 5.23 29.12 10.38
C LEU A 243 5.55 29.89 11.66
N SER A 244 5.25 29.30 12.82
CA SER A 244 5.46 29.95 14.13
C SER A 244 6.93 30.10 14.48
N ALA A 245 7.80 29.27 13.88
CA ALA A 245 9.25 29.36 14.01
C ALA A 245 9.90 30.34 13.00
N THR A 246 9.14 30.86 12.03
CA THR A 246 9.66 31.70 10.96
C THR A 246 9.64 33.19 11.34
N GLU A 247 10.79 33.88 11.21
CA GLU A 247 10.90 35.32 11.49
C GLU A 247 10.49 36.21 10.28
N LEU A 248 10.62 35.68 9.06
CA LEU A 248 10.39 36.43 7.82
C LEU A 248 8.95 36.22 7.31
N GLN A 249 8.20 37.31 7.15
CA GLN A 249 6.89 37.29 6.51
C GLN A 249 7.00 37.56 5.01
N ASP A 250 7.60 36.61 4.30
CA ASP A 250 7.74 36.62 2.84
C ASP A 250 6.57 35.91 2.14
N GLU A 251 6.69 35.66 0.82
CA GLU A 251 5.63 35.00 0.06
C GLU A 251 5.39 33.55 0.51
N ASP A 252 6.43 32.83 0.95
CA ASP A 252 6.28 31.44 1.40
C ASP A 252 5.50 31.41 2.72
N PHE A 253 5.81 32.31 3.65
CA PHE A 253 5.02 32.50 4.88
C PHE A 253 3.52 32.72 4.60
N PHE A 254 3.18 33.60 3.65
CA PHE A 254 1.76 33.85 3.33
C PHE A 254 1.10 32.70 2.56
N TYR A 255 1.89 31.93 1.80
CA TYR A 255 1.39 30.76 1.12
C TYR A 255 1.04 29.65 2.11
N ASP A 256 1.92 29.39 3.07
CA ASP A 256 1.73 28.38 4.10
C ASP A 256 0.59 28.76 5.03
N ALA A 257 0.49 30.04 5.45
CA ALA A 257 -0.65 30.52 6.22
C ALA A 257 -1.98 30.37 5.47
N ALA A 258 -1.97 30.58 4.15
CA ALA A 258 -3.12 30.34 3.30
C ALA A 258 -3.47 28.85 3.20
N TYR A 259 -2.46 27.99 3.08
CA TYR A 259 -2.62 26.54 3.07
C TYR A 259 -3.25 26.04 4.38
N VAL A 260 -2.70 26.42 5.55
CA VAL A 260 -3.24 26.06 6.88
C VAL A 260 -4.70 26.48 7.00
N THR A 261 -5.03 27.75 6.68
CA THR A 261 -6.40 28.28 6.76
C THR A 261 -7.39 27.45 5.93
N GLU A 262 -7.02 27.10 4.70
CA GLU A 262 -7.89 26.35 3.81
C GLU A 262 -7.91 24.85 4.15
N ARG A 263 -6.84 24.31 4.76
CA ARG A 263 -6.79 22.92 5.21
C ARG A 263 -7.72 22.67 6.40
N ILE A 264 -7.74 23.57 7.38
CA ILE A 264 -8.71 23.58 8.50
C ILE A 264 -10.15 23.62 7.96
N TYR A 265 -10.43 24.53 7.01
CA TYR A 265 -11.75 24.61 6.39
C TYR A 265 -12.12 23.31 5.67
N SER A 266 -11.18 22.73 4.91
CA SER A 266 -11.43 21.46 4.22
C SER A 266 -11.71 20.32 5.20
N ALA A 267 -10.98 20.22 6.32
CA ALA A 267 -11.24 19.25 7.38
C ALA A 267 -12.69 19.40 7.90
N THR A 268 -13.16 20.63 8.10
CA THR A 268 -14.52 20.93 8.56
C THR A 268 -15.57 20.46 7.55
N THR A 269 -15.31 20.61 6.26
CA THR A 269 -16.21 20.11 5.22
C THR A 269 -16.24 18.58 5.15
N TRP A 270 -15.10 17.89 5.35
CA TRP A 270 -15.05 16.43 5.32
C TRP A 270 -15.75 15.76 6.50
N HIS A 271 -15.89 16.47 7.62
CA HIS A 271 -16.67 16.02 8.76
C HIS A 271 -18.15 15.71 8.43
N GLN A 272 -18.68 16.20 7.30
CA GLN A 272 -20.06 15.89 6.88
C GLN A 272 -20.30 14.42 6.51
N PHE A 273 -19.24 13.63 6.33
CA PHE A 273 -19.32 12.19 6.06
C PHE A 273 -19.51 11.32 7.31
N PHE A 274 -19.40 11.87 8.52
CA PHE A 274 -19.69 11.12 9.74
C PHE A 274 -21.17 10.75 9.87
N GLY A 275 -21.43 9.60 10.48
CA GLY A 275 -22.76 9.13 10.85
C GLY A 275 -23.62 8.72 9.66
N LYS A 276 -23.02 8.44 8.50
CA LYS A 276 -23.77 7.89 7.36
C LYS A 276 -24.10 6.42 7.59
N PRO A 277 -25.24 5.93 7.06
CA PRO A 277 -25.57 4.50 7.14
C PRO A 277 -24.51 3.64 6.46
N GLY A 278 -24.24 2.47 7.04
CA GLY A 278 -23.31 1.48 6.48
C GLY A 278 -23.22 0.23 7.35
N MET A 279 -22.49 -0.79 6.89
CA MET A 279 -22.16 -1.95 7.71
C MET A 279 -21.33 -1.53 8.93
N GLU A 280 -21.73 -2.00 10.11
CA GLU A 280 -21.04 -1.70 11.37
C GLU A 280 -19.93 -2.71 11.70
N PHE A 281 -18.84 -2.20 12.27
CA PHE A 281 -17.65 -2.94 12.67
C PHE A 281 -17.27 -2.63 14.12
N ILE A 282 -16.40 -3.45 14.69
CA ILE A 282 -15.89 -3.24 16.05
C ILE A 282 -14.57 -2.45 15.96
N PHE A 283 -14.65 -1.13 16.12
CA PHE A 283 -13.49 -0.23 16.19
C PHE A 283 -13.03 0.00 17.63
N LYS A 284 -12.73 -1.08 18.35
CA LYS A 284 -12.06 -0.98 19.65
C LYS A 284 -10.59 -0.62 19.44
N GLU A 285 -9.99 -0.03 20.45
CA GLU A 285 -8.57 0.37 20.45
C GLU A 285 -7.64 -0.78 20.01
N ASP A 286 -7.81 -1.98 20.57
CA ASP A 286 -7.02 -3.16 20.19
C ASP A 286 -7.18 -3.53 18.71
N ALA A 287 -8.40 -3.44 18.15
CA ALA A 287 -8.66 -3.75 16.75
C ALA A 287 -8.04 -2.72 15.81
N LEU A 288 -8.10 -1.43 16.18
CA LEU A 288 -7.42 -0.35 15.44
C LEU A 288 -5.90 -0.51 15.51
N LYS A 289 -5.35 -0.84 16.68
CA LYS A 289 -3.92 -1.12 16.86
C LYS A 289 -3.46 -2.30 16.02
N GLU A 290 -4.20 -3.40 16.02
CA GLU A 290 -3.89 -4.57 15.19
C GLU A 290 -3.94 -4.23 13.69
N GLY A 291 -4.95 -3.45 13.27
CA GLY A 291 -5.04 -2.93 11.90
C GLY A 291 -3.84 -2.06 11.52
N CYS A 292 -3.42 -1.15 12.39
CA CYS A 292 -2.23 -0.30 12.24
C CYS A 292 -0.96 -1.14 12.10
N LEU A 293 -0.73 -2.12 12.99
CA LEU A 293 0.44 -3.00 12.94
C LEU A 293 0.50 -3.83 11.65
N LYS A 294 -0.65 -4.37 11.19
CA LYS A 294 -0.72 -5.08 9.90
C LYS A 294 -0.37 -4.17 8.73
N ARG A 295 -0.95 -2.96 8.70
CA ARG A 295 -0.66 -1.98 7.64
C ARG A 295 0.78 -1.50 7.64
N LEU A 296 1.38 -1.25 8.82
CA LEU A 296 2.80 -0.93 8.95
C LEU A 296 3.67 -2.06 8.41
N SER A 297 3.37 -3.31 8.76
CA SER A 297 4.13 -4.46 8.25
C SER A 297 4.05 -4.59 6.73
N GLU A 298 2.88 -4.33 6.13
CA GLU A 298 2.73 -4.32 4.67
C GLU A 298 3.51 -3.17 4.03
N ALA A 299 3.42 -1.95 4.59
CA ALA A 299 4.10 -0.78 4.07
C ALA A 299 5.62 -0.89 4.17
N GLU A 300 6.14 -1.37 5.30
CA GLU A 300 7.56 -1.63 5.52
C GLU A 300 8.09 -2.67 4.53
N GLU A 301 7.41 -3.81 4.37
CA GLU A 301 7.80 -4.82 3.39
C GLU A 301 7.89 -4.22 1.99
N ARG A 302 6.89 -3.41 1.63
CA ARG A 302 6.82 -2.82 0.30
C ARG A 302 7.88 -1.76 0.07
N TYR A 303 8.13 -0.91 1.05
CA TYR A 303 9.21 0.09 1.03
C TYR A 303 10.58 -0.58 0.90
N GLN A 304 10.86 -1.62 1.70
CA GLN A 304 12.14 -2.34 1.63
C GLN A 304 12.32 -3.00 0.26
N TYR A 305 11.25 -3.57 -0.32
CA TYR A 305 11.31 -4.11 -1.67
C TYR A 305 11.56 -3.02 -2.72
N ALA A 306 10.89 -1.88 -2.65
CA ALA A 306 11.11 -0.75 -3.56
C ALA A 306 12.55 -0.22 -3.48
N LYS A 307 13.10 -0.13 -2.27
CA LYS A 307 14.47 0.32 -1.99
C LYS A 307 15.53 -0.53 -2.69
N LEU A 308 15.29 -1.83 -2.91
CA LEU A 308 16.21 -2.69 -3.67
C LEU A 308 16.39 -2.26 -5.12
N PHE A 309 15.40 -1.59 -5.71
CA PHE A 309 15.45 -1.14 -7.11
C PHE A 309 15.99 0.28 -7.27
N LEU A 310 15.74 1.16 -6.28
CA LEU A 310 15.95 2.62 -6.45
C LEU A 310 16.86 3.27 -5.41
N GLY A 311 17.36 2.52 -4.44
CA GLY A 311 18.25 3.07 -3.42
C GLY A 311 17.57 4.15 -2.57
N GLU A 312 18.15 5.35 -2.50
CA GLU A 312 17.70 6.44 -1.61
C GLU A 312 16.60 7.35 -2.20
N GLU A 313 16.09 7.07 -3.40
CA GLU A 313 15.08 7.92 -4.09
C GLU A 313 13.67 7.92 -3.44
N LEU A 314 13.49 7.24 -2.29
CA LEU A 314 12.22 7.07 -1.59
C LEU A 314 12.14 7.84 -0.26
N ALA A 315 12.73 9.04 -0.21
CA ALA A 315 12.77 9.85 1.02
C ALA A 315 11.38 10.24 1.53
N SER A 316 10.46 10.66 0.65
CA SER A 316 9.09 11.04 1.04
C SER A 316 8.31 9.86 1.61
N THR A 317 8.43 8.69 0.98
CA THR A 317 7.77 7.46 1.45
C THR A 317 8.35 7.00 2.79
N LYS A 318 9.64 7.22 3.02
CA LYS A 318 10.27 6.95 4.32
C LYS A 318 9.74 7.89 5.40
N GLU A 319 9.60 9.19 5.10
CA GLU A 319 9.02 10.17 6.02
C GLU A 319 7.58 9.80 6.40
N GLU A 320 6.75 9.42 5.42
CA GLU A 320 5.37 8.99 5.67
C GLU A 320 5.31 7.74 6.57
N LEU A 321 6.24 6.78 6.36
CA LEU A 321 6.33 5.57 7.17
C LEU A 321 6.83 5.86 8.59
N ASP A 322 7.81 6.75 8.75
CA ASP A 322 8.29 7.19 10.08
C ASP A 322 7.20 7.90 10.87
N GLN A 323 6.41 8.75 10.19
CA GLN A 323 5.25 9.36 10.81
C GLN A 323 4.19 8.33 11.19
N ALA A 324 3.99 7.27 10.39
CA ALA A 324 3.07 6.19 10.73
C ALA A 324 3.49 5.44 12.01
N TYR A 325 4.79 5.21 12.22
CA TYR A 325 5.31 4.66 13.48
C TYR A 325 5.12 5.63 14.66
N SER A 326 5.34 6.93 14.45
CA SER A 326 5.05 7.95 15.47
C SER A 326 3.57 7.94 15.87
N ASP A 327 2.66 7.80 14.91
CA ASP A 327 1.22 7.72 15.16
C ASP A 327 0.86 6.44 15.95
N LEU A 328 1.52 5.31 15.69
CA LEU A 328 1.39 4.09 16.50
C LEU A 328 1.81 4.33 17.97
N ASP A 329 2.96 4.97 18.18
CA ASP A 329 3.52 5.23 19.51
C ASP A 329 2.65 6.21 20.31
N ASN A 330 2.02 7.17 19.62
CA ASN A 330 1.11 8.15 20.22
C ASN A 330 -0.33 7.63 20.43
N GLY A 331 -0.63 6.39 20.03
CA GLY A 331 -1.97 5.80 20.15
C GLY A 331 -2.97 6.28 19.09
N GLU A 332 -2.51 7.00 18.06
CA GLU A 332 -3.30 7.49 16.93
C GLU A 332 -3.44 6.41 15.86
N TYR A 333 -3.99 5.25 16.24
CA TYR A 333 -3.97 4.03 15.40
C TYR A 333 -4.68 4.18 14.05
N ALA A 334 -5.77 4.96 13.98
CA ALA A 334 -6.43 5.23 12.70
C ALA A 334 -5.54 6.08 11.77
N LEU A 335 -4.80 7.06 12.31
CA LEU A 335 -3.89 7.86 11.51
C LEU A 335 -2.68 7.04 11.07
N CYS A 336 -2.11 6.21 11.96
CA CYS A 336 -1.10 5.22 11.61
C CYS A 336 -1.53 4.37 10.41
N MET A 337 -2.74 3.80 10.46
CA MET A 337 -3.27 3.00 9.35
C MET A 337 -3.32 3.79 8.05
N PHE A 338 -3.81 5.03 8.10
CA PHE A 338 -3.91 5.90 6.94
C PHE A 338 -2.54 6.20 6.31
N ARG A 339 -1.55 6.58 7.14
CA ARG A 339 -0.18 6.88 6.67
C ARG A 339 0.54 5.65 6.14
N ALA A 340 0.47 4.53 6.84
CA ALA A 340 1.03 3.27 6.37
C ALA A 340 0.41 2.87 5.01
N THR A 341 -0.90 3.10 4.83
CA THR A 341 -1.59 2.88 3.56
C THR A 341 -1.06 3.80 2.45
N LYS A 342 -0.82 5.09 2.73
CA LYS A 342 -0.20 6.04 1.78
C LYS A 342 1.23 5.63 1.43
N ALA A 343 2.07 5.34 2.42
CA ALA A 343 3.47 4.94 2.22
C ALA A 343 3.57 3.67 1.35
N LYS A 344 2.70 2.68 1.60
CA LYS A 344 2.60 1.49 0.76
C LYS A 344 2.22 1.84 -0.69
N ALA A 345 1.19 2.67 -0.87
CA ALA A 345 0.73 3.09 -2.19
C ALA A 345 1.82 3.85 -2.97
N GLU A 346 2.57 4.76 -2.32
CA GLU A 346 3.70 5.47 -2.94
C GLU A 346 4.79 4.51 -3.39
N ALA A 347 5.19 3.56 -2.53
CA ALA A 347 6.15 2.51 -2.90
C ALA A 347 5.62 1.67 -4.08
N ASP A 348 4.31 1.38 -4.09
CA ASP A 348 3.65 0.61 -5.15
C ASP A 348 3.65 1.30 -6.51
N VAL A 349 3.34 2.60 -6.57
CA VAL A 349 3.42 3.37 -7.82
C VAL A 349 4.80 3.20 -8.42
N VAL A 350 5.80 3.44 -7.59
CA VAL A 350 7.19 3.48 -8.03
C VAL A 350 7.61 2.10 -8.57
N ILE A 351 7.31 1.02 -7.84
CA ILE A 351 7.61 -0.35 -8.30
C ILE A 351 6.86 -0.69 -9.59
N ASN A 352 5.59 -0.34 -9.68
CA ASN A 352 4.75 -0.68 -10.83
C ASN A 352 5.12 0.10 -12.09
N MET A 353 5.85 1.22 -11.97
CA MET A 353 6.37 1.99 -13.09
C MET A 353 7.75 1.50 -13.58
N ILE A 354 8.42 0.62 -12.84
CA ILE A 354 9.72 0.09 -13.26
C ILE A 354 9.54 -0.75 -14.53
N GLY A 355 10.23 -0.33 -15.60
CA GLY A 355 10.21 -1.02 -16.89
C GLY A 355 8.97 -0.75 -17.75
N VAL A 356 8.03 0.06 -17.26
CA VAL A 356 6.86 0.46 -18.05
C VAL A 356 7.26 1.58 -19.01
N HIS A 357 7.08 1.33 -20.30
CA HIS A 357 7.29 2.33 -21.34
C HIS A 357 6.11 3.31 -21.42
N GLU A 358 6.34 4.52 -21.90
CA GLU A 358 5.30 5.57 -22.03
C GLU A 358 4.08 5.08 -22.84
N GLU A 359 4.32 4.28 -23.89
CA GLU A 359 3.27 3.67 -24.73
C GLU A 359 2.36 2.68 -23.97
N GLN A 360 2.84 2.11 -22.86
CA GLN A 360 2.11 1.14 -22.04
C GLN A 360 1.35 1.79 -20.88
N LEU A 361 1.65 3.05 -20.56
CA LEU A 361 1.10 3.74 -19.38
C LEU A 361 -0.42 3.85 -19.44
N ASP A 362 -0.98 4.24 -20.60
CA ASP A 362 -2.44 4.33 -20.77
C ASP A 362 -3.15 2.98 -20.53
N SER A 363 -2.56 1.90 -21.06
CA SER A 363 -3.08 0.53 -20.88
C SER A 363 -3.02 0.12 -19.41
N LEU A 364 -1.90 0.37 -18.73
CA LEU A 364 -1.71 0.06 -17.32
C LEU A 364 -2.73 0.80 -16.43
N LEU A 365 -2.95 2.10 -16.69
CA LEU A 365 -3.92 2.91 -15.96
C LEU A 365 -5.35 2.40 -16.19
N LYS A 366 -5.71 2.00 -17.43
CA LYS A 366 -7.00 1.38 -17.74
C LYS A 366 -7.19 0.06 -16.98
N SER A 367 -6.16 -0.79 -16.94
CA SER A 367 -6.20 -2.04 -16.18
C SER A 367 -6.42 -1.78 -14.68
N LYS A 368 -5.66 -0.84 -14.09
CA LYS A 368 -5.81 -0.44 -12.67
C LYS A 368 -7.21 0.10 -12.35
N LEU A 369 -7.75 0.96 -13.20
CA LEU A 369 -9.13 1.46 -13.06
C LEU A 369 -10.12 0.30 -12.97
N SER A 370 -10.02 -0.70 -13.86
CA SER A 370 -10.95 -1.85 -13.86
C SER A 370 -10.85 -2.69 -12.58
N VAL A 371 -9.65 -2.86 -12.02
CA VAL A 371 -9.46 -3.56 -10.74
C VAL A 371 -10.06 -2.78 -9.58
N ILE A 372 -9.88 -1.46 -9.52
CA ILE A 372 -10.45 -0.63 -8.45
C ILE A 372 -11.99 -0.65 -8.53
N GLN A 373 -12.56 -0.55 -9.73
CA GLN A 373 -14.01 -0.68 -9.93
C GLN A 373 -14.53 -2.01 -9.39
N ARG A 374 -13.79 -3.11 -9.63
CA ARG A 374 -14.11 -4.42 -9.09
C ARG A 374 -14.05 -4.39 -7.56
N VAL A 375 -12.95 -3.94 -6.96
CA VAL A 375 -12.78 -3.86 -5.50
C VAL A 375 -13.92 -3.07 -4.83
N ILE A 376 -14.29 -1.91 -5.39
CA ILE A 376 -15.40 -1.10 -4.89
C ILE A 376 -16.73 -1.86 -5.02
N ALA A 377 -16.99 -2.52 -6.15
CA ALA A 377 -18.19 -3.36 -6.31
C ALA A 377 -18.24 -4.47 -5.24
N GLU A 378 -17.10 -5.08 -4.92
CA GLU A 378 -17.02 -6.13 -3.90
C GLU A 378 -17.39 -5.61 -2.51
N GLN A 379 -16.97 -4.40 -2.17
CA GLN A 379 -17.35 -3.75 -0.93
C GLN A 379 -18.84 -3.41 -0.88
N GLN A 380 -19.40 -2.94 -1.99
CA GLN A 380 -20.82 -2.61 -2.08
C GLN A 380 -21.71 -3.84 -1.85
N GLU A 381 -21.30 -5.02 -2.32
CA GLU A 381 -22.02 -6.26 -2.02
C GLU A 381 -22.06 -6.59 -0.52
N LYS A 382 -21.09 -6.09 0.25
CA LYS A 382 -21.06 -6.17 1.73
C LYS A 382 -21.80 -5.00 2.39
N GLY A 383 -22.40 -4.07 1.64
CA GLY A 383 -23.02 -2.87 2.19
C GLY A 383 -22.02 -1.82 2.68
N ILE A 384 -20.83 -1.79 2.08
CA ILE A 384 -19.74 -0.84 2.37
C ILE A 384 -19.49 0.00 1.12
N PHE A 385 -19.34 1.31 1.29
CA PHE A 385 -18.90 2.19 0.20
C PHE A 385 -17.64 2.94 0.65
N PRO A 386 -16.45 2.59 0.12
CA PRO A 386 -15.20 3.24 0.51
C PRO A 386 -15.16 4.65 -0.08
N ILE A 387 -15.41 5.65 0.75
CA ILE A 387 -15.54 7.04 0.32
C ILE A 387 -14.21 7.60 -0.18
N LEU A 388 -13.07 7.21 0.42
CA LEU A 388 -11.75 7.65 -0.05
C LEU A 388 -11.33 6.87 -1.29
N GLY A 389 -11.55 5.55 -1.27
CA GLY A 389 -11.34 4.68 -2.42
C GLY A 389 -11.99 5.22 -3.70
N TYR A 390 -13.29 5.53 -3.63
CA TYR A 390 -14.00 6.11 -4.77
C TYR A 390 -13.59 7.55 -5.09
N SER A 391 -13.34 8.39 -4.08
CA SER A 391 -12.87 9.77 -4.29
C SER A 391 -11.58 9.83 -5.10
N TYR A 392 -10.59 9.03 -4.73
CA TYR A 392 -9.31 8.99 -5.43
C TYR A 392 -9.41 8.31 -6.80
N TYR A 393 -10.28 7.32 -6.95
CA TYR A 393 -10.61 6.73 -8.25
C TYR A 393 -11.19 7.78 -9.23
N GLU A 394 -12.14 8.59 -8.76
CA GLU A 394 -12.75 9.68 -9.54
C GLU A 394 -11.70 10.72 -9.93
N TYR A 395 -10.84 11.10 -8.98
CA TYR A 395 -9.82 12.11 -9.23
C TYR A 395 -8.75 11.65 -10.21
N ALA A 396 -8.23 10.43 -10.03
CA ALA A 396 -7.27 9.83 -10.93
C ALA A 396 -7.81 9.78 -12.37
N SER A 397 -9.10 9.44 -12.51
CA SER A 397 -9.76 9.43 -13.82
C SER A 397 -9.75 10.82 -14.49
N SER A 398 -9.85 11.90 -13.71
CA SER A 398 -9.79 13.27 -14.21
C SER A 398 -8.37 13.77 -14.50
N LEU A 399 -7.34 13.14 -13.92
CA LEU A 399 -5.93 13.50 -14.09
C LEU A 399 -5.25 12.73 -15.21
N LYS A 400 -5.80 11.58 -15.61
CA LYS A 400 -5.16 10.60 -16.50
C LYS A 400 -4.53 11.17 -17.77
N GLU A 401 -5.18 12.14 -18.41
CA GLU A 401 -4.72 12.72 -19.68
C GLU A 401 -3.68 13.84 -19.48
N GLU A 402 -3.77 14.61 -18.40
CA GLU A 402 -2.91 15.78 -18.16
C GLU A 402 -1.70 15.46 -17.27
N GLU A 403 -1.88 14.58 -16.28
CA GLU A 403 -0.90 14.24 -15.24
C GLU A 403 -0.93 12.72 -14.95
N PRO A 404 -0.51 11.86 -15.90
CA PRO A 404 -0.71 10.41 -15.82
C PRO A 404 0.05 9.75 -14.65
N PHE A 405 1.22 10.27 -14.26
CA PHE A 405 1.95 9.79 -13.08
C PHE A 405 1.21 10.12 -11.77
N LEU A 406 0.62 11.31 -11.67
CA LEU A 406 -0.20 11.67 -10.52
C LEU A 406 -1.50 10.84 -10.50
N ALA A 407 -2.08 10.58 -11.68
CA ALA A 407 -3.21 9.67 -11.80
C ALA A 407 -2.84 8.27 -11.28
N ALA A 408 -1.66 7.74 -11.62
CA ALA A 408 -1.19 6.46 -11.10
C ALA A 408 -1.13 6.43 -9.56
N LEU A 409 -0.60 7.49 -8.94
CA LEU A 409 -0.56 7.62 -7.48
C LEU A 409 -1.95 7.61 -6.85
N TYR A 410 -2.89 8.39 -7.39
CA TYR A 410 -4.26 8.37 -6.88
C TYR A 410 -4.97 7.04 -7.14
N LEU A 411 -4.61 6.28 -8.17
CA LEU A 411 -5.13 4.92 -8.34
C LEU A 411 -4.59 3.95 -7.27
N GLU A 412 -3.33 4.05 -6.86
CA GLU A 412 -2.81 3.24 -5.75
C GLU A 412 -3.48 3.64 -4.42
N TYR A 413 -3.67 4.93 -4.15
CA TYR A 413 -4.46 5.36 -2.99
C TYR A 413 -5.88 4.83 -3.03
N ALA A 414 -6.54 4.92 -4.19
CA ALA A 414 -7.89 4.40 -4.38
C ALA A 414 -7.95 2.90 -4.09
N LEU A 415 -7.00 2.13 -4.61
CA LEU A 415 -6.92 0.70 -4.43
C LEU A 415 -6.73 0.31 -2.96
N GLU A 416 -5.76 0.93 -2.30
CA GLU A 416 -5.38 0.61 -0.93
C GLU A 416 -6.46 1.01 0.10
N LEU A 417 -7.18 2.11 -0.14
CA LEU A 417 -8.26 2.58 0.73
C LEU A 417 -9.63 1.95 0.41
N SER A 418 -9.77 1.25 -0.71
CA SER A 418 -11.04 0.60 -1.09
C SER A 418 -11.36 -0.68 -0.34
N ASN A 419 -10.47 -1.21 0.52
CA ASN A 419 -10.64 -2.55 1.13
C ASN A 419 -10.20 -2.60 2.59
N LEU A 420 -10.55 -1.58 3.38
CA LEU A 420 -10.15 -1.49 4.80
C LEU A 420 -10.93 -2.45 5.72
N ASP A 421 -12.05 -3.02 5.26
CA ASP A 421 -12.88 -3.93 6.05
C ASP A 421 -12.16 -5.20 6.50
N ILE A 422 -11.18 -5.67 5.71
CA ILE A 422 -10.42 -6.90 5.99
C ILE A 422 -9.60 -6.84 7.29
N TYR A 423 -9.37 -5.64 7.82
CA TYR A 423 -8.58 -5.44 9.05
C TYR A 423 -9.44 -5.47 10.31
N PHE A 424 -10.77 -5.53 10.18
CA PHE A 424 -11.69 -5.37 11.31
C PHE A 424 -12.72 -6.49 11.41
N PRO A 425 -13.03 -6.97 12.63
CA PRO A 425 -14.10 -7.94 12.82
C PRO A 425 -15.47 -7.25 12.65
N GLN A 426 -16.40 -7.96 11.99
CA GLN A 426 -17.77 -7.49 11.80
C GLN A 426 -18.56 -7.54 13.11
N ALA A 427 -19.37 -6.51 13.39
CA ALA A 427 -20.16 -6.44 14.62
C ALA A 427 -21.24 -7.53 14.75
N LYS A 428 -21.71 -8.09 13.61
CA LYS A 428 -22.72 -9.17 13.56
C LYS A 428 -22.17 -10.58 13.73
N GLN A 429 -20.85 -10.75 13.77
CA GLN A 429 -20.30 -11.95 14.39
C GLN A 429 -20.39 -11.74 15.89
N GLU A 430 -21.59 -11.99 16.45
CA GLU A 430 -21.61 -12.58 17.78
C GLU A 430 -20.61 -13.72 17.73
N ILE A 431 -19.58 -13.60 18.54
CA ILE A 431 -18.65 -14.66 18.85
C ILE A 431 -19.55 -15.85 19.18
N GLN A 432 -19.77 -16.77 18.22
CA GLN A 432 -19.97 -18.14 18.62
C GLN A 432 -18.74 -18.39 19.47
N PRO A 433 -18.89 -18.62 20.79
CA PRO A 433 -17.73 -18.88 21.62
C PRO A 433 -16.92 -19.90 20.85
N GLU A 434 -15.66 -19.55 20.55
CA GLU A 434 -14.65 -20.52 20.13
C GLU A 434 -15.03 -21.80 20.84
N LYS A 435 -15.39 -22.86 20.08
CA LYS A 435 -15.74 -24.14 20.69
C LYS A 435 -14.58 -24.42 21.62
N LYS A 436 -14.75 -24.17 22.92
CA LYS A 436 -13.72 -24.43 23.92
C LYS A 436 -13.31 -25.85 23.61
N GLU A 437 -12.08 -26.03 23.17
CA GLU A 437 -11.59 -27.35 22.81
C GLU A 437 -12.00 -28.25 23.95
N LYS A 438 -12.78 -29.29 23.64
CA LYS A 438 -13.29 -30.19 24.68
C LYS A 438 -12.06 -30.60 25.50
N PRO A 439 -12.09 -30.43 26.84
CA PRO A 439 -10.94 -30.78 27.66
C PRO A 439 -10.51 -32.19 27.29
N LEU A 440 -9.20 -32.36 27.03
CA LEU A 440 -8.60 -33.64 26.64
C LEU A 440 -9.18 -34.74 27.52
N THR A 441 -9.76 -35.76 26.89
CA THR A 441 -10.24 -36.93 27.63
C THR A 441 -9.08 -37.58 28.38
N GLU A 442 -9.36 -38.25 29.50
CA GLU A 442 -8.33 -38.94 30.28
C GLU A 442 -7.52 -39.95 29.44
N ALA A 443 -8.14 -40.52 28.40
CA ALA A 443 -7.45 -41.36 27.41
C ALA A 443 -6.43 -40.57 26.58
N GLN A 444 -6.77 -39.37 26.10
CA GLN A 444 -5.86 -38.51 25.34
C GLN A 444 -4.72 -37.98 26.22
N LYS A 445 -5.00 -37.62 27.47
CA LYS A 445 -3.96 -37.24 28.44
C LYS A 445 -2.97 -38.38 28.70
N LYS A 446 -3.46 -39.61 28.82
CA LYS A 446 -2.60 -40.81 28.95
C LYS A 446 -1.71 -41.01 27.72
N ILE A 447 -2.24 -40.85 26.51
CA ILE A 447 -1.45 -40.99 25.27
C ILE A 447 -0.33 -39.95 25.20
N ILE A 448 -0.64 -38.69 25.56
CA ILE A 448 0.36 -37.61 25.61
C ILE A 448 1.44 -37.92 26.64
N TRP A 449 1.07 -38.39 27.84
CA TRP A 449 2.03 -38.81 28.86
C TRP A 449 2.91 -39.97 28.39
N ILE A 450 2.35 -40.95 27.68
CA ILE A 450 3.12 -42.05 27.09
C ILE A 450 4.13 -41.52 26.06
N HIS A 451 3.73 -40.57 25.20
CA HIS A 451 4.64 -39.97 24.23
C HIS A 451 5.76 -39.15 24.88
N ILE A 452 5.46 -38.41 25.95
CA ILE A 452 6.45 -37.69 26.74
C ILE A 452 7.45 -38.68 27.37
N ILE A 453 6.97 -39.77 27.96
CA ILE A 453 7.83 -40.82 28.53
C ILE A 453 8.71 -41.47 27.45
N ILE A 454 8.15 -41.80 26.28
CA ILE A 454 8.91 -42.36 25.15
C ILE A 454 10.00 -41.38 24.69
N PHE A 455 9.68 -40.09 24.59
CA PHE A 455 10.64 -39.05 24.22
C PHE A 455 11.81 -38.98 25.21
N PHE A 456 11.53 -38.94 26.51
CA PHE A 456 12.59 -38.90 27.54
C PHE A 456 13.40 -40.20 27.63
N CYS A 457 12.76 -41.37 27.45
CA CYS A 457 13.45 -42.65 27.37
C CYS A 457 14.38 -42.72 26.14
N GLY A 458 13.90 -42.25 24.98
CA GLY A 458 14.71 -42.15 23.76
C GLY A 458 15.89 -41.19 23.93
N PHE A 459 15.67 -40.05 24.58
CA PHE A 459 16.71 -39.07 24.89
C PHE A 459 17.78 -39.65 25.84
N ALA A 460 17.37 -40.34 26.90
CA ALA A 460 18.29 -41.01 27.84
C ALA A 460 19.10 -42.13 27.15
N ALA A 461 18.45 -42.95 26.32
CA ALA A 461 19.13 -43.98 25.52
C ALA A 461 20.16 -43.38 24.55
N GLY A 462 19.83 -42.24 23.94
CA GLY A 462 20.75 -41.47 23.09
C GLY A 462 21.99 -41.00 23.85
N ILE A 463 21.83 -40.47 25.07
CA ILE A 463 22.95 -40.05 25.93
C ILE A 463 23.83 -41.26 26.32
N ILE A 464 23.22 -42.40 26.64
CA ILE A 464 23.95 -43.63 26.98
C ILE A 464 24.75 -44.14 25.77
N ALA A 465 24.15 -44.14 24.58
CA ALA A 465 24.86 -44.50 23.35
C ALA A 465 26.04 -43.55 23.07
N LEU A 466 25.86 -42.25 23.26
CA LEU A 466 26.90 -41.24 23.07
C LEU A 466 28.08 -41.41 24.07
N THR A 467 27.77 -41.71 25.33
CA THR A 467 28.78 -41.96 26.38
C THR A 467 29.53 -43.27 26.18
N LEU A 468 28.86 -44.32 25.69
CA LEU A 468 29.52 -45.57 25.30
C LEU A 468 30.42 -45.37 24.06
N PHE A 469 29.94 -44.65 23.05
CA PHE A 469 30.72 -44.36 21.84
C PHE A 469 31.97 -43.53 22.14
N THR A 470 31.86 -42.53 23.01
CA THR A 470 33.00 -41.72 23.45
C THR A 470 33.99 -42.54 24.29
N ARG A 471 33.53 -43.45 25.16
CA ARG A 471 34.42 -44.38 25.90
C ARG A 471 35.17 -45.35 24.98
N ILE A 472 34.53 -45.91 23.95
CA ILE A 472 35.17 -46.77 22.96
C ILE A 472 36.23 -45.99 22.16
N ARG A 473 35.92 -44.74 21.79
CA ARG A 473 36.85 -43.84 21.07
C ARG A 473 38.08 -43.45 21.92
N ILE A 474 37.92 -43.31 23.24
CA ILE A 474 39.03 -43.04 24.16
C ILE A 474 39.90 -44.29 24.36
N LYS A 475 39.30 -45.49 24.41
CA LYS A 475 40.04 -46.76 24.55
C LYS A 475 40.91 -47.05 23.32
N THR A 476 40.36 -46.87 22.12
CA THR A 476 41.08 -47.01 20.83
C THR A 476 42.19 -45.96 20.64
N LYS A 477 42.04 -44.75 21.21
CA LYS A 477 43.09 -43.72 21.19
C LYS A 477 44.23 -44.02 22.18
N LYS A 478 43.95 -44.66 23.33
CA LYS A 478 44.96 -45.14 24.27
C LYS A 478 45.78 -46.32 23.72
N GLU A 479 45.15 -47.25 23.00
CA GLU A 479 45.87 -48.36 22.35
C GLU A 479 46.84 -47.87 21.26
N LYS A 480 46.42 -46.88 20.44
CA LYS A 480 47.30 -46.25 19.43
C LYS A 480 48.48 -45.47 19.99
N MET A 481 48.42 -45.00 21.24
CA MET A 481 49.52 -44.26 21.90
C MET A 481 50.54 -45.18 22.60
N SER A 482 50.30 -46.49 22.71
CA SER A 482 51.23 -47.43 23.37
C SER A 482 52.33 -47.97 22.45
N ILE A 483 52.31 -47.66 21.15
CA ILE A 483 53.32 -48.09 20.18
C ILE A 483 54.41 -47.02 20.10
N LYS A 484 55.52 -47.22 20.84
CA LYS A 484 56.74 -46.39 20.80
C LYS A 484 57.46 -46.52 19.44
N PRO A 485 58.04 -45.43 18.89
CA PRO A 485 58.86 -45.50 17.68
C PRO A 485 60.34 -45.78 18.01
N THR A 486 60.94 -46.77 17.36
CA THR A 486 62.41 -47.01 17.40
C THR A 486 63.10 -46.50 16.14
N ARG A 487 63.86 -45.41 16.35
CA ARG A 487 65.14 -44.96 15.76
C ARG A 487 65.41 -45.09 14.25
N ALA A 488 65.63 -43.91 13.67
CA ALA A 488 66.40 -43.67 12.45
C ALA A 488 67.90 -43.99 12.60
N SER A 489 68.54 -44.50 11.54
CA SER A 489 69.97 -44.37 11.31
C SER A 489 70.24 -43.57 10.04
N ARG A 490 70.91 -42.43 10.20
CA ARG A 490 71.44 -41.54 9.16
C ARG A 490 72.42 -42.28 8.24
N ARG A 491 72.35 -42.00 6.93
CA ARG A 491 73.52 -41.87 6.03
C ARG A 491 73.18 -40.94 4.87
N SER A 492 73.92 -39.84 4.75
CA SER A 492 74.15 -39.10 3.50
C SER A 492 75.43 -39.65 2.84
N PRO A 493 75.98 -39.11 1.73
CA PRO A 493 75.49 -38.17 0.71
C PRO A 493 75.83 -38.61 -0.75
N ARG A 494 75.33 -37.92 -1.79
CA ARG A 494 76.04 -37.57 -3.06
C ARG A 494 75.05 -36.89 -4.03
N ARG A 495 75.22 -35.61 -4.39
CA ARG A 495 76.13 -34.99 -5.38
C ARG A 495 75.87 -35.41 -6.85
N LYS A 496 75.45 -34.41 -7.63
CA LYS A 496 75.75 -34.07 -9.05
C LYS A 496 74.63 -34.21 -10.09
N LYS A 497 74.38 -33.03 -10.68
CA LYS A 497 74.46 -32.63 -12.10
C LYS A 497 73.15 -32.53 -12.92
N ARG A 498 73.06 -31.33 -13.48
CA ARG A 498 72.25 -30.78 -14.57
C ARG A 498 70.85 -30.35 -14.18
#